data_AF-A0A947WGW7-F1
#
_entry.id   AF-A0A947WGW7-F1
#
_cell.length_a   1.000
_cell.length_b   1.000
_cell.length_c   1.000
_cell.angle_alpha   90.00
_cell.angle_beta   90.00
_cell.angle_gamma   90.00
#
_symmetry.space_group_name_H-M   'P 1'
#
loop_
_entity.id
_entity.type
_entity.pdbx_description
1 polymer ?
#
loop_
_entity_poly.entity_id
_entity_poly.type
_entity_poly.pdbx_seq_one_letter_code
_entity_poly.pdbx_strand_id
1 'polypeptide(L)'
;LGSIFAGAVHDYAALIISVRRKGVSIGELSKDVINKRVRMLFLLMIIFALWIVVAIFGMVIAMIFQMYPQSILPVWGQIPIAMAVGWMAYRKKMNIAILSVLAVILMYATIVLGVHLPFVMPSFFGIQPMSLWIILLFIYAYAASVMPVWSLLQPRDYINSHQLIVGISLMTLGIFVARPEMVAPVFQLRPEGAPPILPFLFITIACGAISGFHSLVSSGTSSKQLKNERDIKFISYGGMLTEGFLGVLVIIAVGAGIGMYVRGQGGEILKGHAAWQYHYSSWGAAQGLSAKIGAFVNGSANMIRTLGIPLKYGQALIGVLIASFAGTTLDTATRIQRYVVTELGVEHGMKALKNRYISTAVVVAAAAILAFSQGGGKGALTLWPLFGISNQILAGLVLLVASVYLIKKRIKAVYTAVPMIFMIITSSWAMIYNLAAFFRSKELHLLGVGVIMMCLEVWMIVEALICVKKLNK
;
A
#
# COMPACT_ATOMS: atom_id res chain seq x y z
N LEU A 1 -15.42 -7.41 -8.66
CA LEU A 1 -16.57 -6.51 -8.37
C LEU A 1 -16.16 -5.26 -7.60
N GLY A 2 -15.56 -5.39 -6.41
CA GLY A 2 -15.12 -4.22 -5.61
C GLY A 2 -14.20 -3.25 -6.37
N SER A 3 -13.16 -3.77 -7.05
CA SER A 3 -12.28 -2.92 -7.88
C SER A 3 -13.04 -2.14 -8.96
N ILE A 4 -14.03 -2.74 -9.63
CA ILE A 4 -14.78 -2.12 -10.73
C ILE A 4 -15.74 -1.04 -10.23
N PHE A 5 -16.53 -1.35 -9.18
CA PHE A 5 -17.65 -0.51 -8.74
C PHE A 5 -17.34 0.40 -7.55
N ALA A 6 -16.29 0.11 -6.78
CA ALA A 6 -15.87 0.92 -5.65
C ALA A 6 -14.50 1.56 -5.90
N GLY A 7 -13.43 0.76 -5.97
CA GLY A 7 -12.07 1.28 -6.07
C GLY A 7 -11.84 2.17 -7.28
N ALA A 8 -12.20 1.70 -8.48
CA ALA A 8 -11.93 2.43 -9.71
C ALA A 8 -12.77 3.70 -9.82
N VAL A 9 -13.98 3.69 -9.24
CA VAL A 9 -14.82 4.89 -9.10
C VAL A 9 -14.21 5.87 -8.10
N HIS A 10 -13.74 5.38 -6.96
CA HIS A 10 -13.06 6.16 -5.93
C HIS A 10 -11.81 6.87 -6.48
N ASP A 11 -10.91 6.12 -7.13
CA ASP A 11 -9.64 6.65 -7.65
C ASP A 11 -9.89 7.65 -8.78
N TYR A 12 -10.82 7.33 -9.69
CA TYR A 12 -11.22 8.24 -10.77
C TYR A 12 -11.83 9.53 -10.22
N ALA A 13 -12.75 9.44 -9.25
CA ALA A 13 -13.38 10.60 -8.64
C ALA A 13 -12.35 11.48 -7.92
N ALA A 14 -11.45 10.90 -7.12
CA ALA A 14 -10.41 11.64 -6.43
C ALA A 14 -9.49 12.38 -7.43
N LEU A 15 -9.06 11.70 -8.50
CA LEU A 15 -8.17 12.28 -9.51
C LEU A 15 -8.85 13.39 -10.31
N ILE A 16 -10.04 13.14 -10.88
CA ILE A 16 -10.73 14.11 -11.74
C ILE A 16 -11.13 15.38 -10.98
N ILE A 17 -11.62 15.23 -9.74
CA ILE A 17 -12.04 16.37 -8.94
C ILE A 17 -10.81 17.21 -8.54
N SER A 18 -9.69 16.57 -8.20
CA SER A 18 -8.43 17.25 -7.91
C SER A 18 -7.92 18.02 -9.13
N VAL A 19 -7.85 17.40 -10.32
CA VAL A 19 -7.38 18.05 -11.55
C VAL A 19 -8.23 19.27 -11.91
N ARG A 20 -9.57 19.14 -11.85
CA ARG A 20 -10.49 20.26 -12.10
C ARG A 20 -10.43 21.36 -11.03
N ARG A 21 -9.71 21.13 -9.94
CA ARG A 21 -9.43 22.08 -8.86
C ARG A 21 -7.94 22.42 -8.76
N LYS A 22 -7.24 22.46 -9.90
CA LYS A 22 -5.80 22.84 -9.99
C LYS A 22 -4.85 21.89 -9.25
N GLY A 23 -5.22 20.61 -9.14
CA GLY A 23 -4.35 19.58 -8.54
C GLY A 23 -4.17 19.69 -7.03
N VAL A 24 -5.13 20.30 -6.33
CA VAL A 24 -5.12 20.39 -4.85
C VAL A 24 -5.31 19.01 -4.20
N SER A 25 -4.77 18.85 -2.99
CA SER A 25 -4.93 17.63 -2.20
C SER A 25 -6.41 17.40 -1.83
N ILE A 26 -6.79 16.15 -1.55
CA ILE A 26 -8.15 15.84 -1.11
C ILE A 26 -8.53 16.56 0.20
N GLY A 27 -7.56 16.82 1.08
CA GLY A 27 -7.76 17.59 2.31
C GLY A 27 -8.09 19.06 2.03
N GLU A 28 -7.39 19.72 1.10
CA GLU A 28 -7.76 21.08 0.70
C GLU A 28 -9.10 21.08 -0.05
N LEU A 29 -9.33 20.09 -0.91
CA LEU A 29 -10.60 19.95 -1.64
C LEU A 29 -11.81 19.89 -0.70
N SER A 30 -11.71 19.18 0.43
CA SER A 30 -12.83 19.04 1.37
C SER A 30 -13.27 20.37 2.00
N LYS A 31 -12.37 21.37 2.08
CA LYS A 31 -12.73 22.73 2.52
C LYS A 31 -13.65 23.43 1.54
N ASP A 32 -13.32 23.38 0.26
CA ASP A 32 -14.10 24.02 -0.80
C ASP A 32 -15.43 23.28 -1.06
N VAL A 33 -15.42 21.95 -0.88
CA VAL A 33 -16.59 21.11 -1.14
C VAL A 33 -17.54 21.08 0.05
N ILE A 34 -17.05 21.06 1.30
CA ILE A 34 -17.90 20.96 2.49
C ILE A 34 -17.74 22.21 3.35
N ASN A 35 -16.65 22.31 4.13
CA ASN A 35 -16.29 23.49 4.91
C ASN A 35 -14.88 23.35 5.54
N LYS A 36 -14.39 24.45 6.13
CA LYS A 36 -13.06 24.52 6.78
C LYS A 36 -12.87 23.50 7.92
N ARG A 37 -13.93 23.18 8.69
CA ARG A 37 -13.85 22.19 9.79
C ARG A 37 -13.55 20.81 9.24
N VAL A 38 -14.25 20.41 8.17
CA VAL A 38 -14.04 19.12 7.52
C VAL A 38 -12.62 18.96 7.01
N ARG A 39 -12.01 20.00 6.43
CA ARG A 39 -10.58 19.96 6.07
C ARG A 39 -9.68 19.63 7.27
N MET A 40 -9.90 20.27 8.41
CA MET A 40 -9.09 19.98 9.61
C MET A 40 -9.26 18.53 10.08
N LEU A 41 -10.51 18.04 10.14
CA LEU A 41 -10.79 16.65 10.50
C LEU A 41 -10.13 15.66 9.52
N PHE A 42 -10.19 15.96 8.23
CA PHE A 42 -9.61 15.14 7.18
C PHE A 42 -8.08 15.10 7.25
N LEU A 43 -7.43 16.26 7.45
CA LEU A 43 -5.98 16.33 7.60
C LEU A 43 -5.49 15.55 8.83
N LEU A 44 -6.21 15.63 9.95
CA LEU A 44 -5.91 14.82 11.14
C LEU A 44 -6.02 13.33 10.85
N MET A 45 -7.08 12.89 10.16
CA MET A 45 -7.25 11.51 9.73
C MET A 45 -6.11 11.03 8.82
N ILE A 46 -5.72 11.84 7.84
CA ILE A 46 -4.59 11.53 6.95
C ILE A 46 -3.29 11.38 7.76
N ILE A 47 -3.04 12.26 8.73
CA ILE A 47 -1.82 12.21 9.54
C ILE A 47 -1.69 10.89 10.27
N PHE A 48 -2.73 10.47 10.98
CA PHE A 48 -2.69 9.21 11.71
C PHE A 48 -2.52 8.02 10.76
N ALA A 49 -3.27 7.99 9.67
CA ALA A 49 -3.18 6.91 8.68
C ALA A 49 -1.77 6.81 8.08
N LEU A 50 -1.17 7.93 7.65
CA LEU A 50 0.13 7.93 6.99
C LEU A 50 1.30 7.64 7.93
N TRP A 51 1.25 8.05 9.21
CA TRP A 51 2.28 7.62 10.17
C TRP A 51 2.29 6.10 10.36
N ILE A 52 1.09 5.50 10.44
CA ILE A 52 0.94 4.04 10.50
C ILE A 52 1.49 3.41 9.21
N VAL A 53 1.14 3.94 8.03
CA VAL A 53 1.63 3.45 6.73
C VAL A 53 3.16 3.46 6.69
N VAL A 54 3.80 4.60 6.98
CA VAL A 54 5.26 4.73 6.93
C VAL A 54 5.93 3.75 7.89
N ALA A 55 5.41 3.60 9.11
CA ALA A 55 5.94 2.67 10.11
C ALA A 55 5.84 1.20 9.64
N ILE A 56 4.66 0.80 9.15
CA ILE A 56 4.40 -0.58 8.70
C ILE A 56 5.24 -0.92 7.48
N PHE A 57 5.28 -0.05 6.46
CA PHE A 57 5.97 -0.35 5.21
C PHE A 57 7.49 -0.45 5.39
N GLY A 58 8.09 0.37 6.27
CA GLY A 58 9.51 0.23 6.63
C GLY A 58 9.81 -1.16 7.21
N MET A 59 8.93 -1.67 8.08
CA MET A 59 9.09 -3.01 8.64
C MET A 59 8.79 -4.14 7.64
N VAL A 60 7.78 -3.98 6.78
CA VAL A 60 7.45 -4.96 5.72
C VAL A 60 8.66 -5.18 4.82
N ILE A 61 9.32 -4.10 4.37
CA ILE A 61 10.51 -4.19 3.53
C ILE A 61 11.66 -4.88 4.29
N ALA A 62 11.90 -4.49 5.56
CA ALA A 62 12.92 -5.13 6.40
C ALA A 62 12.68 -6.65 6.58
N MET A 63 11.41 -7.05 6.71
CA MET A 63 11.01 -8.46 6.80
C MET A 63 11.25 -9.20 5.48
N ILE A 64 10.93 -8.58 4.34
CA ILE A 64 11.21 -9.17 3.02
C ILE A 64 12.71 -9.35 2.82
N PHE A 65 13.53 -8.38 3.22
CA PHE A 65 15.00 -8.51 3.14
C PHE A 65 15.55 -9.66 3.97
N GLN A 66 14.96 -9.97 5.12
CA GLN A 66 15.36 -11.15 5.90
C GLN A 66 14.91 -12.46 5.27
N MET A 67 13.68 -12.50 4.76
CA MET A 67 13.11 -13.71 4.16
C MET A 67 13.71 -14.04 2.79
N TYR A 68 14.05 -13.00 2.02
CA TYR A 68 14.56 -13.07 0.66
C TYR A 68 15.78 -12.14 0.50
N PRO A 69 16.94 -12.48 1.11
CA PRO A 69 18.15 -11.64 1.03
C PRO A 69 18.60 -11.32 -0.40
N GLN A 70 18.31 -12.20 -1.35
CA GLN A 70 18.56 -11.99 -2.77
C GLN A 70 17.83 -10.78 -3.38
N SER A 71 16.80 -10.25 -2.71
CA SER A 71 16.07 -9.05 -3.15
C SER A 71 16.75 -7.74 -2.78
N ILE A 72 17.70 -7.75 -1.84
CA ILE A 72 18.34 -6.55 -1.29
C ILE A 72 19.14 -5.82 -2.37
N LEU A 73 20.06 -6.53 -3.05
CA LEU A 73 20.92 -5.92 -4.07
C LEU A 73 20.10 -5.29 -5.21
N PRO A 74 19.07 -5.93 -5.77
CA PRO A 74 18.19 -5.29 -6.75
C PRO A 74 17.49 -4.03 -6.23
N VAL A 75 16.90 -4.08 -5.03
CA VAL A 75 16.12 -2.96 -4.47
C VAL A 75 16.99 -1.74 -4.20
N TRP A 76 18.20 -1.95 -3.65
CA TRP A 76 19.16 -0.86 -3.44
C TRP A 76 19.84 -0.43 -4.74
N GLY A 77 20.17 -1.36 -5.62
CA GLY A 77 20.72 -1.09 -6.96
C GLY A 77 19.77 -0.26 -7.82
N GLN A 78 18.46 -0.37 -7.59
CA GLN A 78 17.47 0.46 -8.26
C GLN A 78 17.65 1.97 -7.98
N ILE A 79 18.17 2.35 -6.82
CA ILE A 79 18.32 3.76 -6.43
C ILE A 79 19.28 4.50 -7.39
N PRO A 80 20.55 4.08 -7.57
CA PRO A 80 21.45 4.73 -8.52
C PRO A 80 20.96 4.61 -9.97
N ILE A 81 20.32 3.49 -10.36
CA ILE A 81 19.74 3.32 -11.69
C ILE A 81 18.65 4.38 -11.93
N ALA A 82 17.71 4.52 -10.98
CA ALA A 82 16.65 5.50 -11.05
C ALA A 82 17.19 6.93 -11.09
N MET A 83 18.21 7.25 -10.28
CA MET A 83 18.85 8.57 -10.31
C MET A 83 19.53 8.87 -11.65
N ALA A 84 20.22 7.89 -12.23
CA ALA A 84 20.84 8.01 -13.55
C ALA A 84 19.79 8.20 -14.66
N VAL A 85 18.72 7.40 -14.64
CA VAL A 85 17.58 7.52 -15.57
C VAL A 85 16.91 8.90 -15.42
N GLY A 86 16.64 9.34 -14.20
CA GLY A 86 16.07 10.66 -13.91
C GLY A 86 16.93 11.78 -14.46
N TRP A 87 18.24 11.74 -14.22
CA TRP A 87 19.17 12.72 -14.76
C TRP A 87 19.23 12.70 -16.30
N MET A 88 19.33 11.53 -16.92
CA MET A 88 19.36 11.41 -18.39
C MET A 88 18.05 11.85 -19.06
N ALA A 89 16.90 11.50 -18.48
CA ALA A 89 15.60 11.89 -19.00
C ALA A 89 15.36 13.40 -18.85
N TYR A 90 15.62 13.98 -17.67
CA TYR A 90 15.27 15.37 -17.38
C TYR A 90 16.34 16.38 -17.80
N ARG A 91 17.63 16.07 -17.64
CA ARG A 91 18.74 17.00 -17.96
C ARG A 91 19.26 16.80 -19.37
N LYS A 92 19.40 15.56 -19.82
CA LYS A 92 19.89 15.24 -21.17
C LYS A 92 18.77 15.09 -22.21
N LYS A 93 17.49 15.15 -21.80
CA LYS A 93 16.32 15.01 -22.68
C LYS A 93 16.36 13.74 -23.54
N MET A 94 16.98 12.68 -23.02
CA MET A 94 17.07 11.40 -23.72
C MET A 94 15.69 10.73 -23.78
N ASN A 95 15.48 9.88 -24.80
CA ASN A 95 14.23 9.18 -24.98
C ASN A 95 13.94 8.23 -23.81
N ILE A 96 12.82 8.47 -23.12
CA ILE A 96 12.38 7.70 -21.96
C ILE A 96 12.19 6.22 -22.31
N ALA A 97 11.72 5.88 -23.51
CA ALA A 97 11.51 4.50 -23.92
C ALA A 97 12.83 3.70 -23.93
N ILE A 98 13.90 4.28 -24.49
CA ILE A 98 15.23 3.65 -24.51
C ILE A 98 15.77 3.51 -23.08
N LEU A 99 15.65 4.56 -22.27
CA LEU A 99 16.06 4.52 -20.87
C LEU A 99 15.29 3.48 -20.07
N SER A 100 14.01 3.24 -20.40
CA SER A 100 13.18 2.20 -19.78
C SER A 100 13.74 0.82 -20.03
N VAL A 101 14.00 0.49 -21.31
CA VAL A 101 14.51 -0.82 -21.71
C VAL A 101 15.85 -1.08 -21.05
N LEU A 102 16.76 -0.10 -21.07
CA LEU A 102 18.06 -0.20 -20.41
C LEU A 102 17.94 -0.38 -18.90
N ALA A 103 17.06 0.39 -18.25
CA ALA A 103 16.84 0.27 -16.80
C ALA A 103 16.27 -1.10 -16.43
N VAL A 104 15.32 -1.62 -17.20
CA VAL A 104 14.73 -2.94 -16.98
C VAL A 104 15.79 -4.04 -17.15
N ILE A 105 16.60 -4.01 -18.21
CA ILE A 105 17.70 -4.97 -18.42
C ILE A 105 18.67 -4.93 -17.23
N LEU A 106 19.08 -3.73 -16.81
CA LEU A 106 20.00 -3.56 -15.70
C LEU A 106 19.38 -4.04 -14.37
N MET A 107 18.09 -3.82 -14.16
CA MET A 107 17.36 -4.36 -13.01
C MET A 107 17.30 -5.90 -13.02
N TYR A 108 17.17 -6.55 -14.17
CA TYR A 108 17.25 -8.02 -14.22
C TYR A 108 18.66 -8.53 -14.00
N ALA A 109 19.69 -7.81 -14.46
CA ALA A 109 21.07 -8.12 -14.14
C ALA A 109 21.31 -8.05 -12.62
N THR A 110 20.78 -7.03 -11.92
CA THR A 110 20.90 -6.95 -10.46
C THR A 110 20.14 -8.08 -9.75
N ILE A 111 19.00 -8.55 -10.28
CA ILE A 111 18.28 -9.74 -9.75
C ILE A 111 19.14 -10.99 -9.85
N VAL A 112 19.76 -11.23 -11.01
CA VAL A 112 20.66 -12.37 -11.19
C VAL A 112 21.84 -12.27 -10.22
N LEU A 113 22.48 -11.11 -10.12
CA LEU A 113 23.56 -10.87 -9.17
C LEU A 113 23.11 -11.07 -7.71
N GLY A 114 21.91 -10.62 -7.34
CA GLY A 114 21.37 -10.77 -5.99
C GLY A 114 21.14 -12.23 -5.60
N VAL A 115 20.81 -13.10 -6.55
CA VAL A 115 20.71 -14.55 -6.32
C VAL A 115 22.08 -15.18 -6.04
N HIS A 116 23.14 -14.69 -6.67
CA HIS A 116 24.51 -15.20 -6.49
C HIS A 116 25.26 -14.55 -5.32
N LEU A 117 24.90 -13.31 -4.96
CA LEU A 117 25.51 -12.52 -3.90
C LEU A 117 24.44 -12.06 -2.89
N PRO A 118 23.77 -12.99 -2.18
CA PRO A 118 22.78 -12.63 -1.19
C PRO A 118 23.45 -11.92 -0.01
N PHE A 119 22.95 -10.74 0.34
CA PHE A 119 23.47 -9.98 1.47
C PHE A 119 22.66 -10.28 2.73
N VAL A 120 23.28 -10.87 3.74
CA VAL A 120 22.65 -11.06 5.06
C VAL A 120 23.21 -9.99 6.00
N MET A 121 22.34 -9.11 6.47
CA MET A 121 22.73 -8.05 7.41
C MET A 121 23.17 -8.66 8.75
N PRO A 122 24.44 -8.49 9.17
CA PRO A 122 24.86 -8.91 10.50
C PRO A 122 24.25 -8.02 11.59
N SER A 123 24.18 -8.54 12.82
CA SER A 123 23.96 -7.70 13.99
C SER A 123 25.13 -6.74 14.18
N PHE A 124 24.85 -5.47 14.50
CA PHE A 124 25.87 -4.43 14.63
C PHE A 124 25.64 -3.63 15.90
N PHE A 125 26.67 -3.49 16.75
CA PHE A 125 26.56 -2.84 18.07
C PHE A 125 25.37 -3.34 18.93
N GLY A 126 25.09 -4.64 18.92
CA GLY A 126 23.97 -5.23 19.67
C GLY A 126 22.57 -4.96 19.07
N ILE A 127 22.49 -4.25 17.94
CA ILE A 127 21.24 -4.01 17.23
C ILE A 127 20.97 -5.17 16.27
N GLN A 128 19.76 -5.74 16.36
CA GLN A 128 19.33 -6.83 15.49
C GLN A 128 19.17 -6.39 14.03
N PRO A 129 19.35 -7.30 13.04
CA PRO A 129 19.24 -6.97 11.62
C PRO A 129 17.92 -6.32 11.20
N MET A 130 16.79 -6.69 11.84
CA MET A 130 15.48 -6.09 11.57
C MET A 130 15.49 -4.59 11.85
N SER A 131 15.96 -4.23 13.05
CA SER A 131 16.05 -2.86 13.51
C SER A 131 17.01 -2.04 12.64
N LEU A 132 18.16 -2.61 12.26
CA LEU A 132 19.11 -1.95 11.37
C LEU A 132 18.49 -1.62 10.01
N TRP A 133 17.77 -2.56 9.40
CA TRP A 133 17.07 -2.31 8.14
C TRP A 133 16.02 -1.21 8.27
N ILE A 134 15.21 -1.24 9.33
CA ILE A 134 14.19 -0.21 9.56
C ILE A 134 14.84 1.18 9.69
N ILE A 135 15.94 1.30 10.44
CA ILE A 135 16.70 2.54 10.58
C ILE A 135 17.21 3.03 9.22
N LEU A 136 17.87 2.15 8.43
CA LEU A 136 18.38 2.48 7.11
C LEU A 136 17.27 2.91 6.14
N LEU A 137 16.13 2.23 6.17
CA LEU A 137 14.97 2.56 5.33
C LEU A 137 14.35 3.90 5.70
N PHE A 138 14.33 4.27 6.98
CA PHE A 138 13.85 5.58 7.42
C PHE A 138 14.80 6.73 7.11
N ILE A 139 16.11 6.50 7.22
CA ILE A 139 17.13 7.44 6.73
C ILE A 139 16.96 7.64 5.22
N TYR A 140 16.77 6.55 4.48
CA TYR A 140 16.49 6.59 3.05
C TYR A 140 15.19 7.35 2.74
N ALA A 141 14.08 7.04 3.41
CA ALA A 141 12.78 7.68 3.20
C ALA A 141 12.84 9.19 3.48
N TYR A 142 13.60 9.61 4.49
CA TYR A 142 13.90 11.02 4.75
C TYR A 142 14.57 11.68 3.54
N ALA A 143 15.67 11.11 3.05
CA ALA A 143 16.40 11.64 1.90
C ALA A 143 15.51 11.66 0.64
N ALA A 144 14.80 10.57 0.38
CA ALA A 144 13.91 10.41 -0.76
C ALA A 144 12.76 11.43 -0.74
N SER A 145 12.16 11.74 0.41
CA SER A 145 11.04 12.69 0.54
C SER A 145 11.45 14.16 0.30
N VAL A 146 12.68 14.51 0.69
CA VAL A 146 13.24 15.86 0.54
C VAL A 146 13.67 16.15 -0.90
N MET A 147 14.15 15.12 -1.61
CA MET A 147 14.62 15.26 -2.99
C MET A 147 13.49 15.62 -3.96
N PRO A 148 13.82 16.34 -5.06
CA PRO A 148 12.88 16.59 -6.14
C PRO A 148 12.29 15.29 -6.71
N VAL A 149 11.02 15.33 -7.11
CA VAL A 149 10.29 14.14 -7.59
C VAL A 149 10.96 13.51 -8.82
N TRP A 150 11.44 14.36 -9.75
CA TRP A 150 12.09 13.91 -10.99
C TRP A 150 13.43 13.19 -10.78
N SER A 151 14.11 13.40 -9.65
CA SER A 151 15.47 12.87 -9.44
C SER A 151 15.48 11.44 -8.91
N LEU A 152 14.46 11.04 -8.14
CA LEU A 152 14.39 9.68 -7.58
C LEU A 152 12.99 9.09 -7.65
N LEU A 153 11.99 9.71 -7.02
CA LEU A 153 10.66 9.09 -6.88
C LEU A 153 10.06 8.71 -8.24
N GLN A 154 10.00 9.66 -9.17
CA GLN A 154 9.39 9.43 -10.48
C GLN A 154 10.13 8.38 -11.33
N PRO A 155 11.46 8.46 -11.55
CA PRO A 155 12.16 7.42 -12.31
C PRO A 155 12.15 6.05 -11.60
N ARG A 156 12.15 6.02 -10.25
CA ARG A 156 12.04 4.77 -9.49
C ARG A 156 10.66 4.14 -9.67
N ASP A 157 9.59 4.90 -9.48
CA ASP A 157 8.21 4.45 -9.67
C ASP A 157 8.00 3.95 -11.11
N TYR A 158 8.61 4.63 -12.07
CA TYR A 158 8.56 4.25 -13.47
C TYR A 158 9.29 2.93 -13.76
N ILE A 159 10.45 2.68 -13.15
CA ILE A 159 11.12 1.37 -13.23
C ILE A 159 10.26 0.27 -12.58
N ASN A 160 9.64 0.58 -11.43
CA ASN A 160 8.80 -0.37 -10.69
C ASN A 160 7.52 -0.74 -11.43
N SER A 161 6.91 0.19 -12.17
CA SER A 161 5.73 -0.12 -12.98
C SER A 161 6.07 -1.10 -14.11
N HIS A 162 7.24 -0.99 -14.74
CA HIS A 162 7.72 -1.99 -15.70
C HIS A 162 7.96 -3.35 -15.05
N GLN A 163 8.60 -3.39 -13.88
CA GLN A 163 8.80 -4.64 -13.13
C GLN A 163 7.47 -5.31 -12.77
N LEU A 164 6.44 -4.54 -12.42
CA LEU A 164 5.10 -5.06 -12.17
C LEU A 164 4.49 -5.69 -13.41
N ILE A 165 4.56 -5.01 -14.55
CA ILE A 165 4.02 -5.54 -15.81
C ILE A 165 4.68 -6.87 -16.15
N VAL A 166 6.00 -6.98 -16.01
CA VAL A 166 6.70 -8.24 -16.23
C VAL A 166 6.31 -9.30 -15.20
N GLY A 167 6.21 -8.95 -13.92
CA GLY A 167 5.78 -9.88 -12.86
C GLY A 167 4.38 -10.44 -13.10
N ILE A 168 3.41 -9.57 -13.39
CA ILE A 168 2.04 -9.94 -13.76
C ILE A 168 2.03 -10.83 -15.00
N SER A 169 2.83 -10.51 -16.01
CA SER A 169 2.92 -11.29 -17.26
C SER A 169 3.47 -12.69 -16.99
N LEU A 170 4.57 -12.81 -16.24
CA LEU A 170 5.17 -14.10 -15.89
C LEU A 170 4.25 -14.96 -15.02
N MET A 171 3.55 -14.35 -14.06
CA MET A 171 2.55 -15.06 -13.26
C MET A 171 1.40 -15.57 -14.13
N THR A 172 0.89 -14.72 -15.02
CA THR A 172 -0.21 -15.06 -15.92
C THR A 172 0.17 -16.19 -16.87
N LEU A 173 1.35 -16.10 -17.51
CA LEU A 173 1.90 -17.16 -18.35
C LEU A 173 2.11 -18.44 -17.53
N GLY A 174 2.64 -18.32 -16.32
CA GLY A 174 2.83 -19.43 -15.39
C GLY A 174 1.52 -20.17 -15.09
N ILE A 175 0.40 -19.45 -14.93
CA ILE A 175 -0.92 -20.07 -14.75
C ILE A 175 -1.34 -20.87 -15.99
N PHE A 176 -1.19 -20.31 -17.19
CA PHE A 176 -1.59 -20.99 -18.42
C PHE A 176 -0.77 -22.25 -18.74
N VAL A 177 0.53 -22.22 -18.40
CA VAL A 177 1.44 -23.36 -18.60
C VAL A 177 1.29 -24.38 -17.48
N ALA A 178 1.29 -23.96 -16.22
CA ALA A 178 1.21 -24.86 -15.07
C ALA A 178 -0.18 -25.48 -14.88
N ARG A 179 -1.25 -24.75 -15.22
CA ARG A 179 -2.66 -25.11 -14.95
C ARG A 179 -2.86 -25.61 -13.51
N PRO A 180 -2.49 -24.80 -12.49
CA PRO A 180 -2.51 -25.26 -11.11
C PRO A 180 -3.94 -25.51 -10.64
N GLU A 181 -4.16 -26.63 -9.97
CA GLU A 181 -5.45 -26.93 -9.35
C GLU A 181 -5.65 -26.06 -8.10
N MET A 182 -6.86 -25.51 -7.93
CA MET A 182 -7.23 -24.78 -6.71
C MET A 182 -7.40 -25.77 -5.56
N VAL A 183 -6.38 -25.88 -4.71
CA VAL A 183 -6.35 -26.83 -3.58
C VAL A 183 -6.94 -26.24 -2.29
N ALA A 184 -7.12 -24.91 -2.25
CA ALA A 184 -7.83 -24.23 -1.18
C ALA A 184 -9.32 -24.59 -1.20
N PRO A 185 -9.93 -24.88 -0.03
CA PRO A 185 -11.35 -25.20 0.05
C PRO A 185 -12.21 -24.00 -0.35
N VAL A 186 -13.28 -24.24 -1.11
CA VAL A 186 -14.23 -23.20 -1.54
C VAL A 186 -14.93 -22.55 -0.33
N PHE A 187 -15.25 -23.36 0.68
CA PHE A 187 -15.88 -22.89 1.92
C PHE A 187 -15.16 -23.44 3.14
N GLN A 188 -14.75 -22.54 4.03
CA GLN A 188 -14.32 -22.85 5.39
C GLN A 188 -14.87 -21.78 6.33
N LEU A 189 -16.12 -21.95 6.74
CA LEU A 189 -16.89 -20.89 7.44
C LEU A 189 -16.46 -20.66 8.88
N ARG A 190 -15.80 -21.65 9.51
CA ARG A 190 -15.32 -21.57 10.90
C ARG A 190 -13.91 -22.15 11.02
N PRO A 191 -12.90 -21.51 10.41
CA PRO A 191 -11.52 -21.90 10.68
C PRO A 191 -11.22 -21.65 12.16
N GLU A 192 -10.58 -22.61 12.82
CA GLU A 192 -10.21 -22.46 14.22
C GLU A 192 -9.27 -21.25 14.40
N GLY A 193 -9.62 -20.39 15.36
CA GLY A 193 -8.87 -19.16 15.67
C GLY A 193 -9.01 -18.02 14.63
N ALA A 194 -9.80 -18.20 13.57
CA ALA A 194 -9.99 -17.14 12.58
C ALA A 194 -11.02 -16.09 13.04
N PRO A 195 -10.81 -14.80 12.72
CA PRO A 195 -11.82 -13.77 12.92
C PRO A 195 -13.02 -14.01 12.00
N PRO A 196 -14.19 -13.43 12.33
CA PRO A 196 -15.36 -13.47 11.47
C PRO A 196 -15.03 -12.94 10.06
N ILE A 197 -15.50 -13.63 9.01
CA ILE A 197 -15.26 -13.21 7.61
C ILE A 197 -15.72 -11.77 7.41
N LEU A 198 -16.89 -11.40 7.94
CA LEU A 198 -17.39 -10.03 7.93
C LEU A 198 -17.27 -9.40 9.33
N PRO A 199 -16.72 -8.18 9.46
CA PRO A 199 -16.23 -7.28 8.40
C PRO A 199 -14.74 -7.48 8.06
N PHE A 200 -14.04 -8.45 8.64
CA PHE A 200 -12.57 -8.60 8.54
C PHE A 200 -12.06 -8.66 7.10
N LEU A 201 -12.81 -9.28 6.20
CA LEU A 201 -12.52 -9.35 4.77
C LEU A 201 -12.25 -7.97 4.16
N PHE A 202 -13.07 -6.97 4.53
CA PHE A 202 -12.97 -5.62 3.99
C PHE A 202 -11.85 -4.79 4.62
N ILE A 203 -11.36 -5.19 5.78
CA ILE A 203 -10.22 -4.56 6.47
C ILE A 203 -8.89 -5.11 5.97
N THR A 204 -8.82 -6.44 5.82
CA THR A 204 -7.55 -7.15 5.66
C THR A 204 -7.17 -7.43 4.23
N ILE A 205 -8.14 -7.53 3.33
CA ILE A 205 -7.93 -7.43 1.89
C ILE A 205 -7.92 -5.94 1.53
N ALA A 206 -6.93 -5.23 2.07
CA ALA A 206 -6.75 -3.82 1.76
C ALA A 206 -6.27 -3.65 0.30
N CYS A 207 -6.62 -2.51 -0.29
CA CYS A 207 -6.21 -2.00 -1.59
C CYS A 207 -6.74 -2.73 -2.84
N GLY A 208 -6.84 -4.07 -2.87
CA GLY A 208 -7.26 -4.80 -4.08
C GLY A 208 -8.72 -4.56 -4.54
N ALA A 209 -9.59 -4.09 -3.63
CA ALA A 209 -10.96 -3.72 -3.95
C ALA A 209 -11.18 -2.20 -3.94
N ILE A 210 -10.55 -1.49 -3.01
CA ILE A 210 -10.57 -0.04 -2.83
C ILE A 210 -9.47 0.33 -1.82
N SER A 211 -8.88 1.51 -1.97
CA SER A 211 -7.81 2.01 -1.10
C SER A 211 -7.97 3.50 -0.82
N GLY A 212 -8.05 3.89 0.45
CA GLY A 212 -8.03 5.32 0.82
C GLY A 212 -6.71 5.99 0.43
N PHE A 213 -5.59 5.28 0.53
CA PHE A 213 -4.27 5.77 0.13
C PHE A 213 -4.20 6.19 -1.33
N HIS A 214 -4.90 5.49 -2.25
CA HIS A 214 -4.92 5.87 -3.66
C HIS A 214 -5.54 7.25 -3.88
N SER A 215 -6.46 7.70 -3.02
CA SER A 215 -6.99 9.07 -3.11
C SER A 215 -5.90 10.12 -2.82
N LEU A 216 -4.99 9.80 -1.90
CA LEU A 216 -3.89 10.67 -1.52
C LEU A 216 -2.84 10.73 -2.62
N VAL A 217 -2.55 9.60 -3.26
CA VAL A 217 -1.69 9.54 -4.45
C VAL A 217 -2.36 10.26 -5.63
N SER A 218 -3.62 9.93 -5.91
CA SER A 218 -4.40 10.54 -7.01
C SER A 218 -4.45 12.05 -6.90
N SER A 219 -4.82 12.59 -5.74
CA SER A 219 -4.93 14.05 -5.54
C SER A 219 -3.60 14.73 -5.20
N GLY A 220 -2.68 14.02 -4.55
CA GLY A 220 -1.42 14.56 -4.04
C GLY A 220 -0.27 14.53 -5.04
N THR A 221 -0.18 13.50 -5.88
CA THR A 221 0.93 13.31 -6.83
C THR A 221 0.44 13.19 -8.28
N SER A 222 -0.42 12.22 -8.60
CA SER A 222 -0.83 11.92 -9.98
C SER A 222 -1.52 13.10 -10.66
N SER A 223 -2.37 13.84 -9.95
CA SER A 223 -3.05 15.05 -10.45
C SER A 223 -2.11 16.12 -10.99
N LYS A 224 -0.84 16.13 -10.56
CA LYS A 224 0.19 17.10 -10.93
C LYS A 224 1.12 16.60 -12.04
N GLN A 225 0.99 15.34 -12.45
CA GLN A 225 1.86 14.68 -13.44
C GLN A 225 1.14 14.35 -14.75
N LEU A 226 -0.18 14.48 -14.79
CA LEU A 226 -0.98 14.23 -16.00
C LEU A 226 -0.64 15.21 -17.12
N LYS A 227 -0.49 14.68 -18.33
CA LYS A 227 -0.32 15.50 -19.54
C LYS A 227 -1.65 16.13 -19.97
N ASN A 228 -2.75 15.38 -19.88
CA ASN A 228 -4.08 15.84 -20.25
C ASN A 228 -5.18 15.16 -19.39
N GLU A 229 -6.37 15.77 -19.34
CA GLU A 229 -7.51 15.23 -18.58
C GLU A 229 -8.06 13.91 -19.16
N ARG A 230 -7.87 13.65 -20.46
CA ARG A 230 -8.35 12.43 -21.12
C ARG A 230 -7.62 11.18 -20.62
N ASP A 231 -6.38 11.33 -20.18
CA ASP A 231 -5.57 10.24 -19.62
C ASP A 231 -6.07 9.79 -18.25
N ILE A 232 -6.89 10.59 -17.55
CA ILE A 232 -7.37 10.30 -16.19
C ILE A 232 -8.06 8.94 -16.12
N LYS A 233 -8.96 8.63 -17.06
CA LYS A 233 -9.70 7.36 -17.05
C LYS A 233 -8.75 6.17 -17.16
N PHE A 234 -7.77 6.24 -18.07
CA PHE A 234 -6.81 5.16 -18.25
C PHE A 234 -5.92 4.99 -17.01
N ILE A 235 -5.39 6.08 -16.47
CA ILE A 235 -4.43 6.04 -15.36
C ILE A 235 -5.11 5.66 -14.04
N SER A 236 -6.25 6.24 -13.70
CA SER A 236 -6.94 5.96 -12.43
C SER A 236 -7.77 4.69 -12.51
N TYR A 237 -8.85 4.70 -13.29
CA TYR A 237 -9.77 3.57 -13.40
C TYR A 237 -9.04 2.33 -13.93
N GLY A 238 -8.26 2.47 -15.02
CA GLY A 238 -7.48 1.37 -15.58
C GLY A 238 -6.36 0.86 -14.66
N GLY A 239 -5.71 1.74 -13.90
CA GLY A 239 -4.75 1.37 -12.87
C GLY A 239 -5.38 0.47 -11.80
N MET A 240 -6.54 0.87 -11.27
CA MET A 240 -7.25 0.10 -10.25
C MET A 240 -7.79 -1.26 -10.77
N LEU A 241 -8.16 -1.35 -12.06
CA LEU A 241 -8.49 -2.63 -12.67
C LEU A 241 -7.27 -3.57 -12.73
N THR A 242 -6.11 -3.02 -13.07
CA THR A 242 -4.85 -3.78 -13.14
C THR A 242 -4.42 -4.28 -11.77
N GLU A 243 -4.62 -3.48 -10.72
CA GLU A 243 -4.41 -3.91 -9.34
C GLU A 243 -5.43 -4.98 -8.90
N GLY A 244 -6.70 -4.83 -9.30
CA GLY A 244 -7.71 -5.87 -9.09
C GLY A 244 -7.31 -7.20 -9.75
N PHE A 245 -6.73 -7.15 -10.94
CA PHE A 245 -6.17 -8.32 -11.63
C PHE A 245 -4.98 -8.92 -10.87
N LEU A 246 -4.05 -8.10 -10.37
CA LEU A 246 -2.99 -8.55 -9.48
C LEU A 246 -3.56 -9.25 -8.24
N GLY A 247 -4.64 -8.73 -7.64
CA GLY A 247 -5.33 -9.36 -6.52
C GLY A 247 -5.85 -10.78 -6.85
N VAL A 248 -6.38 -10.98 -8.06
CA VAL A 248 -6.78 -12.32 -8.54
C VAL A 248 -5.56 -13.23 -8.69
N LEU A 249 -4.45 -12.73 -9.23
CA LEU A 249 -3.21 -13.49 -9.34
C LEU A 249 -2.64 -13.88 -7.98
N VAL A 250 -2.75 -13.01 -6.97
CA VAL A 250 -2.38 -13.33 -5.57
C VAL A 250 -3.24 -14.47 -5.05
N ILE A 251 -4.57 -14.44 -5.25
CA ILE A 251 -5.48 -15.53 -4.82
C ILE A 251 -5.09 -16.86 -5.45
N ILE A 252 -4.78 -16.87 -6.76
CA ILE A 252 -4.34 -18.09 -7.45
C ILE A 252 -2.97 -18.55 -6.93
N ALA A 253 -2.03 -17.63 -6.70
CA ALA A 253 -0.71 -17.96 -6.16
C ALA A 253 -0.83 -18.64 -4.78
N VAL A 254 -1.63 -18.08 -3.87
CA VAL A 254 -1.75 -18.59 -2.50
C VAL A 254 -2.69 -19.80 -2.37
N GLY A 255 -3.70 -19.91 -3.25
CA GLY A 255 -4.69 -20.98 -3.23
C GLY A 255 -4.37 -22.18 -4.12
N ALA A 256 -3.62 -21.98 -5.22
CA ALA A 256 -3.24 -23.01 -6.18
C ALA A 256 -1.72 -23.18 -6.28
N GLY A 257 -0.99 -22.06 -6.40
CA GLY A 257 0.46 -22.06 -6.59
C GLY A 257 1.24 -22.71 -5.44
N ILE A 258 0.80 -22.52 -4.19
CA ILE A 258 1.36 -23.24 -3.03
C ILE A 258 1.15 -24.75 -3.16
N GLY A 259 -0.01 -25.18 -3.65
CA GLY A 259 -0.35 -26.59 -3.87
C GLY A 259 0.58 -27.31 -4.86
N MET A 260 1.29 -26.58 -5.72
CA MET A 260 2.15 -27.19 -6.73
C MET A 260 3.44 -27.79 -6.14
N TYR A 261 4.02 -27.13 -5.13
CA TYR A 261 5.32 -27.51 -4.57
C TYR A 261 5.58 -26.82 -3.23
N VAL A 262 5.72 -27.60 -2.17
CA VAL A 262 6.27 -27.15 -0.88
C VAL A 262 7.31 -28.15 -0.42
N ARG A 263 8.43 -27.67 0.11
CA ARG A 263 9.42 -28.53 0.78
C ARG A 263 9.08 -28.58 2.27
N GLY A 264 8.72 -29.77 2.76
CA GLY A 264 8.43 -30.01 4.17
C GLY A 264 9.69 -30.02 5.04
N GLN A 265 9.49 -30.13 6.36
CA GLN A 265 10.59 -30.03 7.33
C GLN A 265 11.58 -31.21 7.24
N GLY A 266 11.11 -32.40 6.88
CA GLY A 266 11.94 -33.59 6.64
C GLY A 266 12.58 -33.62 5.25
N GLY A 267 12.42 -32.57 4.46
CA GLY A 267 12.91 -32.47 3.08
C GLY A 267 12.00 -33.11 2.03
N GLU A 268 10.88 -33.68 2.44
CA GLU A 268 9.85 -34.24 1.57
C GLU A 268 9.21 -33.16 0.68
N ILE A 269 8.78 -33.57 -0.51
CA ILE A 269 8.08 -32.69 -1.44
C ILE A 269 6.59 -32.91 -1.27
N LEU A 270 5.90 -31.91 -0.72
CA LEU A 270 4.46 -31.88 -0.57
C LEU A 270 3.83 -31.25 -1.83
N LYS A 271 2.68 -31.80 -2.23
CA LYS A 271 1.84 -31.31 -3.33
C LYS A 271 0.36 -31.41 -2.97
N GLY A 272 -0.50 -30.78 -3.77
CA GLY A 272 -1.94 -30.84 -3.62
C GLY A 272 -2.41 -30.24 -2.29
N HIS A 273 -3.43 -30.86 -1.70
CA HIS A 273 -3.98 -30.44 -0.42
C HIS A 273 -2.97 -30.53 0.74
N ALA A 274 -2.04 -31.50 0.71
CA ALA A 274 -1.01 -31.63 1.75
C ALA A 274 -0.07 -30.41 1.79
N ALA A 275 0.31 -29.88 0.62
CA ALA A 275 1.10 -28.65 0.54
C ALA A 275 0.32 -27.42 1.03
N TRP A 276 -0.99 -27.36 0.72
CA TRP A 276 -1.86 -26.29 1.22
C TRP A 276 -2.00 -26.35 2.74
N GLN A 277 -2.29 -27.52 3.30
CA GLN A 277 -2.47 -27.73 4.74
C GLN A 277 -1.17 -27.52 5.52
N TYR A 278 -0.01 -27.78 4.92
CA TYR A 278 1.28 -27.44 5.52
C TYR A 278 1.42 -25.94 5.82
N HIS A 279 0.88 -25.08 4.94
CA HIS A 279 0.87 -23.64 5.16
C HIS A 279 -0.34 -23.16 5.98
N TYR A 280 -1.52 -23.71 5.71
CA TYR A 280 -2.81 -23.28 6.27
C TYR A 280 -3.37 -24.23 7.34
N SER A 281 -2.49 -24.88 8.12
CA SER A 281 -2.89 -25.85 9.15
C SER A 281 -3.80 -25.26 10.23
N SER A 282 -3.62 -23.98 10.55
CA SER A 282 -4.49 -23.20 11.43
C SER A 282 -4.42 -21.71 11.06
N TRP A 283 -5.36 -20.91 11.57
CA TRP A 283 -5.25 -19.45 11.45
C TRP A 283 -3.96 -18.92 12.07
N GLY A 284 -3.56 -19.49 13.21
CA GLY A 284 -2.31 -19.14 13.90
C GLY A 284 -1.05 -19.35 13.07
N ALA A 285 -1.03 -20.39 12.23
CA ALA A 285 0.09 -20.68 11.34
C ALA A 285 0.20 -19.67 10.18
N ALA A 286 -0.94 -19.20 9.68
CA ALA A 286 -0.99 -18.32 8.50
C ALA A 286 -1.14 -16.81 8.82
N GLN A 287 -1.45 -16.44 10.07
CA GLN A 287 -1.75 -15.04 10.43
C GLN A 287 -0.53 -14.11 10.34
N GLY A 288 0.68 -14.65 10.56
CA GLY A 288 1.92 -13.89 10.59
C GLY A 288 2.24 -13.25 9.23
N LEU A 289 2.79 -12.04 9.25
CA LEU A 289 3.15 -11.31 8.04
C LEU A 289 4.16 -12.11 7.17
N SER A 290 5.13 -12.78 7.80
CA SER A 290 6.09 -13.65 7.10
C SER A 290 5.40 -14.84 6.43
N ALA A 291 4.39 -15.45 7.06
CA ALA A 291 3.64 -16.53 6.44
C ALA A 291 2.89 -16.02 5.20
N LYS A 292 2.20 -14.88 5.30
CA LYS A 292 1.47 -14.24 4.19
C LYS A 292 2.38 -13.89 3.00
N ILE A 293 3.52 -13.26 3.27
CA ILE A 293 4.50 -12.93 2.23
C ILE A 293 5.05 -14.22 1.62
N GLY A 294 5.40 -15.20 2.44
CA GLY A 294 5.94 -16.50 2.00
C GLY A 294 4.98 -17.25 1.09
N ALA A 295 3.69 -17.28 1.44
CA ALA A 295 2.63 -17.87 0.63
C ALA A 295 2.60 -17.28 -0.79
N PHE A 296 2.57 -15.95 -0.88
CA PHE A 296 2.51 -15.28 -2.17
C PHE A 296 3.79 -15.45 -2.99
N VAL A 297 4.96 -15.27 -2.39
CA VAL A 297 6.25 -15.40 -3.10
C VAL A 297 6.46 -16.83 -3.59
N ASN A 298 6.27 -17.83 -2.73
CA ASN A 298 6.51 -19.23 -3.09
C ASN A 298 5.46 -19.73 -4.07
N GLY A 299 4.18 -19.41 -3.87
CA GLY A 299 3.12 -19.76 -4.79
C GLY A 299 3.32 -19.17 -6.19
N SER A 300 3.75 -17.91 -6.26
CA SER A 300 4.08 -17.24 -7.53
C SER A 300 5.30 -17.85 -8.19
N ALA A 301 6.37 -18.11 -7.42
CA ALA A 301 7.59 -18.71 -7.94
C ALA A 301 7.37 -20.14 -8.44
N ASN A 302 6.47 -20.91 -7.82
CA ASN A 302 6.08 -22.25 -8.28
C ASN A 302 5.39 -22.21 -9.65
N MET A 303 4.49 -21.25 -9.87
CA MET A 303 3.85 -21.08 -11.18
C MET A 303 4.89 -20.65 -12.24
N ILE A 304 5.71 -19.65 -11.92
CA ILE A 304 6.76 -19.14 -12.81
C ILE A 304 7.80 -20.22 -13.15
N ARG A 305 8.06 -21.15 -12.24
CA ARG A 305 8.97 -22.27 -12.46
C ARG A 305 8.62 -23.12 -13.68
N THR A 306 7.33 -23.25 -14.00
CA THR A 306 6.89 -24.01 -15.16
C THR A 306 7.26 -23.38 -16.50
N LEU A 307 7.65 -22.09 -16.50
CA LEU A 307 8.18 -21.38 -17.66
C LEU A 307 9.68 -21.63 -17.89
N GLY A 308 10.31 -22.50 -17.09
CA GLY A 308 11.75 -22.78 -17.15
C GLY A 308 12.62 -21.87 -16.29
N ILE A 309 12.03 -20.92 -15.55
CA ILE A 309 12.76 -20.04 -14.63
C ILE A 309 12.98 -20.76 -13.29
N PRO A 310 14.23 -21.00 -12.83
CA PRO A 310 14.44 -21.75 -11.59
C PRO A 310 13.83 -21.06 -10.36
N LEU A 311 13.40 -21.87 -9.37
CA LEU A 311 12.66 -21.41 -8.20
C LEU A 311 13.33 -20.23 -7.47
N LYS A 312 14.66 -20.27 -7.32
CA LYS A 312 15.43 -19.20 -6.65
C LYS A 312 15.29 -17.85 -7.35
N TYR A 313 15.32 -17.83 -8.69
CA TYR A 313 15.12 -16.61 -9.48
C TYR A 313 13.67 -16.16 -9.45
N GLY A 314 12.71 -17.09 -9.47
CA GLY A 314 11.28 -16.76 -9.28
C GLY A 314 11.02 -16.10 -7.92
N GLN A 315 11.57 -16.64 -6.84
CA GLN A 315 11.48 -16.06 -5.50
C GLN A 315 12.17 -14.70 -5.42
N ALA A 316 13.34 -14.55 -6.05
CA ALA A 316 14.04 -13.26 -6.13
C ALA A 316 13.19 -12.21 -6.85
N LEU A 317 12.63 -12.55 -8.02
CA LEU A 317 11.82 -11.66 -8.83
C LEU A 317 10.58 -11.18 -8.07
N ILE A 318 9.84 -12.10 -7.45
CA ILE A 318 8.63 -11.74 -6.69
C ILE A 318 8.98 -11.02 -5.39
N GLY A 319 10.07 -11.41 -4.71
CA GLY A 319 10.59 -10.70 -3.55
C GLY A 319 10.96 -9.24 -3.86
N VAL A 320 11.65 -9.00 -4.97
CA VAL A 320 11.96 -7.65 -5.47
C VAL A 320 10.70 -6.89 -5.82
N LEU A 321 9.74 -7.52 -6.51
CA LEU A 321 8.45 -6.90 -6.81
C LEU A 321 7.78 -6.41 -5.52
N ILE A 322 7.61 -7.24 -4.50
CA ILE A 322 6.94 -6.83 -3.26
C ILE A 322 7.76 -5.76 -2.52
N ALA A 323 9.08 -5.94 -2.37
CA ALA A 323 9.93 -4.99 -1.66
C ALA A 323 9.98 -3.62 -2.36
N SER A 324 10.07 -3.59 -3.68
CA SER A 324 10.08 -2.35 -4.45
C SER A 324 8.73 -1.64 -4.42
N PHE A 325 7.61 -2.35 -4.49
CA PHE A 325 6.26 -1.79 -4.32
C PHE A 325 6.02 -1.25 -2.91
N ALA A 326 6.50 -1.96 -1.90
CA ALA A 326 6.48 -1.45 -0.55
C ALA A 326 7.37 -0.19 -0.42
N GLY A 327 8.51 -0.16 -1.13
CA GLY A 327 9.41 0.99 -1.22
C GLY A 327 8.78 2.23 -1.87
N THR A 328 8.05 2.09 -2.97
CA THR A 328 7.35 3.23 -3.60
C THR A 328 6.26 3.79 -2.68
N THR A 329 5.56 2.91 -1.97
CA THR A 329 4.56 3.30 -0.98
C THR A 329 5.22 4.06 0.17
N LEU A 330 6.35 3.58 0.69
CA LEU A 330 7.11 4.26 1.74
C LEU A 330 7.56 5.67 1.30
N ASP A 331 8.13 5.80 0.10
CA ASP A 331 8.60 7.08 -0.46
C ASP A 331 7.45 8.08 -0.64
N THR A 332 6.33 7.59 -1.19
CA THR A 332 5.16 8.41 -1.48
C THR A 332 4.44 8.81 -0.19
N ALA A 333 4.24 7.88 0.75
CA ALA A 333 3.61 8.14 2.04
C ALA A 333 4.41 9.15 2.86
N THR A 334 5.75 9.00 2.93
CA THR A 334 6.62 9.94 3.64
C THR A 334 6.53 11.36 3.05
N ARG A 335 6.44 11.46 1.72
CA ARG A 335 6.32 12.74 1.01
C ARG A 335 4.94 13.38 1.18
N ILE A 336 3.86 12.61 1.03
CA ILE A 336 2.49 13.12 1.24
C ILE A 336 2.32 13.56 2.70
N GLN A 337 2.79 12.75 3.66
CA GLN A 337 2.70 13.12 5.07
C GLN A 337 3.45 14.42 5.36
N ARG A 338 4.61 14.62 4.74
CA ARG A 338 5.33 15.90 4.81
C ARG A 338 4.48 17.05 4.28
N TYR A 339 3.79 16.89 3.15
CA TYR A 339 2.88 17.93 2.65
C TYR A 339 1.78 18.26 3.66
N VAL A 340 1.16 17.23 4.26
CA VAL A 340 0.12 17.42 5.27
C VAL A 340 0.64 18.12 6.53
N VAL A 341 1.81 17.73 7.04
CA VAL A 341 2.46 18.41 8.18
C VAL A 341 2.81 19.85 7.83
N THR A 342 3.28 20.11 6.62
CA THR A 342 3.54 21.47 6.14
C THR A 342 2.26 22.30 5.99
N GLU A 343 1.17 21.72 5.48
CA GLU A 343 -0.14 22.37 5.38
C GLU A 343 -0.66 22.77 6.77
N LEU A 344 -0.53 21.90 7.78
CA LEU A 344 -0.87 22.23 9.17
C LEU A 344 0.02 23.34 9.75
N GLY A 345 1.32 23.31 9.45
CA GLY A 345 2.27 24.34 9.86
C GLY A 345 1.96 25.71 9.25
N VAL A 346 1.47 25.74 8.01
CA VAL A 346 0.98 26.97 7.37
C VAL A 346 -0.28 27.48 8.04
N GLU A 347 -1.26 26.60 8.29
CA GLU A 347 -2.54 26.96 8.91
C GLU A 347 -2.39 27.56 10.32
N HIS A 348 -1.50 26.99 11.15
CA HIS A 348 -1.28 27.43 12.53
C HIS A 348 -0.11 28.41 12.70
N GLY A 349 0.48 28.89 11.61
CA GLY A 349 1.59 29.85 11.68
C GLY A 349 2.92 29.30 12.22
N MET A 350 3.06 27.98 12.37
CA MET A 350 4.27 27.32 12.90
C MET A 350 5.41 27.31 11.87
N LYS A 351 6.32 28.30 11.96
CA LYS A 351 7.45 28.47 11.00
C LYS A 351 8.31 27.21 10.83
N ALA A 352 8.59 26.47 11.90
CA ALA A 352 9.41 25.26 11.85
C ALA A 352 8.80 24.18 10.94
N LEU A 353 7.49 23.95 11.04
CA LEU A 353 6.79 22.94 10.23
C LEU A 353 6.57 23.36 8.77
N LYS A 354 6.94 24.59 8.39
CA LYS A 354 6.97 25.02 6.98
C LYS A 354 8.24 24.54 6.26
N ASN A 355 9.31 24.25 7.01
CA ASN A 355 10.57 23.81 6.45
C ASN A 355 10.52 22.32 6.08
N ARG A 356 10.73 22.00 4.80
CA ARG A 356 10.66 20.62 4.31
C ARG A 356 11.54 19.64 5.07
N TYR A 357 12.72 20.04 5.54
CA TYR A 357 13.65 19.16 6.25
C TYR A 357 13.11 18.83 7.64
N ILE A 358 12.67 19.85 8.38
CA ILE A 358 12.07 19.69 9.71
C ILE A 358 10.78 18.88 9.62
N SER A 359 9.88 19.21 8.68
CA SER A 359 8.64 18.45 8.49
C SER A 359 8.93 16.98 8.17
N THR A 360 9.91 16.69 7.31
CA THR A 360 10.30 15.29 7.02
C THR A 360 10.86 14.59 8.26
N ALA A 361 11.69 15.28 9.05
CA ALA A 361 12.26 14.72 10.27
C ALA A 361 11.16 14.36 11.27
N VAL A 362 10.16 15.22 11.46
CA VAL A 362 8.99 14.94 12.31
C VAL A 362 8.24 13.71 11.81
N VAL A 363 8.01 13.61 10.49
CA VAL A 363 7.34 12.45 9.89
C VAL A 363 8.07 11.15 10.15
N VAL A 364 9.38 11.12 9.86
CA VAL A 364 10.21 9.92 9.98
C VAL A 364 10.44 9.57 11.45
N ALA A 365 10.65 10.54 12.33
CA ALA A 365 10.80 10.30 13.77
C ALA A 365 9.52 9.73 14.38
N ALA A 366 8.35 10.27 14.05
CA ALA A 366 7.08 9.72 14.51
C ALA A 366 6.87 8.28 14.03
N ALA A 367 7.16 7.99 12.77
CA ALA A 367 7.08 6.63 12.22
C ALA A 367 8.09 5.68 12.88
N ALA A 368 9.31 6.16 13.19
CA ALA A 368 10.32 5.40 13.92
C ALA A 368 9.87 5.08 15.35
N ILE A 369 9.31 6.04 16.07
CA ILE A 369 8.74 5.81 17.41
C ILE A 369 7.66 4.73 17.35
N LEU A 370 6.79 4.76 16.34
CA LEU A 370 5.75 3.72 16.16
C LEU A 370 6.36 2.35 15.84
N ALA A 371 7.35 2.29 14.95
CA ALA A 371 8.02 1.04 14.57
C ALA A 371 8.78 0.41 15.74
N PHE A 372 9.42 1.22 16.58
CA PHE A 372 10.22 0.79 17.74
C PHE A 372 9.46 0.84 19.07
N SER A 373 8.15 1.11 19.04
CA SER A 373 7.30 1.10 20.25
C SER A 373 7.29 -0.25 20.97
N GLN A 374 7.63 -1.32 20.24
CA GLN A 374 7.97 -2.62 20.78
C GLN A 374 9.41 -2.99 20.39
N GLY A 375 10.05 -3.81 21.23
CA GLY A 375 11.42 -4.26 21.01
C GLY A 375 11.65 -4.86 19.61
N GLY A 376 12.83 -4.60 19.04
CA GLY A 376 13.25 -5.20 17.76
C GLY A 376 12.58 -4.65 16.50
N GLY A 377 11.89 -3.49 16.58
CA GLY A 377 11.26 -2.85 15.41
C GLY A 377 9.93 -3.49 14.99
N LYS A 378 9.32 -4.27 15.87
CA LYS A 378 8.05 -4.98 15.62
C LYS A 378 6.80 -4.20 16.03
N GLY A 379 6.97 -2.99 16.57
CA GLY A 379 5.88 -2.16 17.09
C GLY A 379 4.81 -1.82 16.05
N ALA A 380 5.16 -1.69 14.78
CA ALA A 380 4.15 -1.42 13.75
C ALA A 380 3.24 -2.63 13.44
N LEU A 381 3.56 -3.86 13.87
CA LEU A 381 2.70 -5.03 13.64
C LEU A 381 1.41 -4.95 14.44
N THR A 382 1.45 -4.37 15.65
CA THR A 382 0.24 -4.18 16.45
C THR A 382 -0.68 -3.10 15.87
N LEU A 383 -0.12 -2.21 15.04
CA LEU A 383 -0.89 -1.20 14.31
C LEU A 383 -1.55 -1.75 13.05
N TRP A 384 -1.25 -2.98 12.63
CA TRP A 384 -1.78 -3.57 11.39
C TRP A 384 -3.31 -3.58 11.29
N PRO A 385 -4.07 -3.92 12.35
CA PRO A 385 -5.53 -3.84 12.30
C PRO A 385 -6.04 -2.41 12.13
N LEU A 386 -5.40 -1.42 12.79
CA LEU A 386 -5.74 -0.01 12.64
C LEU A 386 -5.37 0.54 11.26
N PHE A 387 -4.27 0.07 10.67
CA PHE A 387 -3.87 0.42 9.31
C PHE A 387 -4.98 0.10 8.30
N GLY A 388 -5.43 -1.16 8.27
CA GLY A 388 -6.47 -1.59 7.34
C GLY A 388 -7.74 -0.76 7.48
N ILE A 389 -8.21 -0.57 8.73
CA ILE A 389 -9.42 0.22 8.99
C ILE A 389 -9.23 1.68 8.62
N SER A 390 -8.09 2.29 9.00
CA SER A 390 -7.79 3.69 8.68
C SER A 390 -7.84 3.96 7.18
N ASN A 391 -7.32 3.02 6.38
CA ASN A 391 -7.34 3.12 4.94
C ASN A 391 -8.76 3.02 4.38
N GLN A 392 -9.61 2.18 4.94
CA GLN A 392 -11.01 2.05 4.48
C GLN A 392 -11.91 3.21 4.93
N ILE A 393 -11.71 3.72 6.15
CA ILE A 393 -12.39 4.94 6.60
C ILE A 393 -12.01 6.09 5.66
N LEU A 394 -10.72 6.24 5.35
CA LEU A 394 -10.27 7.25 4.41
C LEU A 394 -10.95 7.10 3.04
N ALA A 395 -11.04 5.88 2.50
CA ALA A 395 -11.75 5.62 1.24
C ALA A 395 -13.24 6.05 1.31
N GLY A 396 -13.93 5.72 2.39
CA GLY A 396 -15.32 6.12 2.63
C GLY A 396 -15.49 7.64 2.68
N LEU A 397 -14.59 8.33 3.39
CA LEU A 397 -14.61 9.80 3.52
C LEU A 397 -14.23 10.52 2.23
N VAL A 398 -13.38 9.95 1.38
CA VAL A 398 -13.12 10.47 0.04
C VAL A 398 -14.36 10.36 -0.84
N LEU A 399 -15.03 9.20 -0.83
CA LEU A 399 -16.28 9.01 -1.54
C LEU A 399 -17.40 9.93 -1.02
N LEU A 400 -17.38 10.28 0.27
CA LEU A 400 -18.25 11.30 0.87
C LEU A 400 -18.01 12.67 0.25
N VAL A 401 -16.75 13.14 0.20
CA VAL A 401 -16.39 14.41 -0.44
C VAL A 401 -16.78 14.39 -1.93
N ALA A 402 -16.49 13.29 -2.64
CA ALA A 402 -16.85 13.14 -4.05
C ALA A 402 -18.38 13.18 -4.28
N SER A 403 -19.14 12.51 -3.42
CA SER A 403 -20.61 12.50 -3.51
C SER A 403 -21.21 13.88 -3.27
N VAL A 404 -20.75 14.60 -2.24
CA VAL A 404 -21.17 15.99 -2.00
C VAL A 404 -20.79 16.90 -3.16
N TYR A 405 -19.60 16.71 -3.76
CA TYR A 405 -19.18 17.46 -4.94
C TYR A 405 -20.13 17.23 -6.13
N LEU A 406 -20.49 15.98 -6.43
CA LEU A 406 -21.41 15.66 -7.52
C LEU A 406 -22.82 16.21 -7.26
N ILE A 407 -23.31 16.12 -6.02
CA ILE A 407 -24.60 16.72 -5.61
C ILE A 407 -24.60 18.22 -5.84
N LYS A 408 -23.55 18.94 -5.40
CA LYS A 408 -23.40 20.39 -5.63
C LYS A 408 -23.36 20.77 -7.11
N LYS A 409 -22.86 19.87 -7.96
CA LYS A 409 -22.82 20.03 -9.41
C LYS A 409 -24.09 19.57 -10.13
N ARG A 410 -25.11 19.09 -9.38
CA ARG A 410 -26.34 18.50 -9.93
C ARG A 410 -26.07 17.31 -10.87
N ILE A 411 -24.97 16.59 -10.62
CA ILE A 411 -24.62 15.35 -11.33
C ILE A 411 -25.11 14.17 -10.48
N LYS A 412 -25.57 13.09 -11.13
CA LYS A 412 -26.01 11.86 -10.45
C LYS A 412 -24.89 11.31 -9.56
N ALA A 413 -25.03 11.47 -8.25
CA ALA A 413 -24.05 11.02 -7.26
C ALA A 413 -24.16 9.53 -6.90
N VAL A 414 -25.13 8.79 -7.47
CA VAL A 414 -25.37 7.37 -7.15
C VAL A 414 -24.10 6.51 -7.29
N TYR A 415 -23.27 6.80 -8.30
CA TYR A 415 -22.05 6.06 -8.58
C TYR A 415 -21.01 6.17 -7.48
N THR A 416 -20.93 7.30 -6.77
CA THR A 416 -20.03 7.47 -5.62
C THR A 416 -20.74 7.20 -4.29
N ALA A 417 -22.04 7.48 -4.19
CA ALA A 417 -22.80 7.38 -2.96
C ALA A 417 -23.10 5.93 -2.54
N VAL A 418 -23.37 5.02 -3.50
CA VAL A 418 -23.56 3.59 -3.20
C VAL A 418 -22.29 2.98 -2.59
N PRO A 419 -21.10 3.05 -3.23
CA PRO A 419 -19.89 2.54 -2.62
C PRO A 419 -19.51 3.32 -1.35
N MET A 420 -19.81 4.62 -1.25
CA MET A 420 -19.60 5.41 -0.02
C MET A 420 -20.33 4.79 1.17
N ILE A 421 -21.65 4.57 1.05
CA ILE A 421 -22.48 4.04 2.13
C ILE A 421 -21.97 2.66 2.55
N PHE A 422 -21.69 1.80 1.57
CA PHE A 422 -21.13 0.48 1.81
C PHE A 422 -19.80 0.55 2.59
N MET A 423 -18.89 1.42 2.15
CA MET A 423 -17.58 1.58 2.81
C MET A 423 -17.72 2.10 4.23
N ILE A 424 -18.51 3.16 4.46
CA ILE A 424 -18.72 3.72 5.81
C ILE A 424 -19.32 2.67 6.75
N ILE A 425 -20.33 1.91 6.31
CA ILE A 425 -20.96 0.87 7.15
C ILE A 425 -19.95 -0.21 7.51
N THR A 426 -19.22 -0.73 6.52
CA THR A 426 -18.28 -1.83 6.74
C THR A 426 -17.06 -1.40 7.55
N SER A 427 -16.52 -0.19 7.34
CA SER A 427 -15.42 0.37 8.13
C SER A 427 -15.84 0.70 9.56
N SER A 428 -17.04 1.25 9.76
CA SER A 428 -17.59 1.52 11.09
C SER A 428 -17.82 0.21 11.87
N TRP A 429 -18.39 -0.81 11.23
CA TRP A 429 -18.59 -2.13 11.85
C TRP A 429 -17.25 -2.76 12.25
N ALA A 430 -16.27 -2.71 11.35
CA ALA A 430 -14.90 -3.13 11.59
C ALA A 430 -14.25 -2.42 12.79
N MET A 431 -14.40 -1.10 12.86
CA MET A 431 -13.83 -0.30 13.93
C MET A 431 -14.46 -0.68 15.27
N ILE A 432 -15.78 -0.81 15.34
CA ILE A 432 -16.49 -1.22 16.56
C ILE A 432 -16.00 -2.59 17.05
N TYR A 433 -15.81 -3.55 16.13
CA TYR A 433 -15.28 -4.88 16.48
C TYR A 433 -13.86 -4.78 17.05
N ASN A 434 -12.96 -4.03 16.41
CA ASN A 434 -11.60 -3.84 16.89
C ASN A 434 -11.56 -3.10 18.23
N LEU A 435 -12.40 -2.08 18.44
CA LEU A 435 -12.50 -1.37 19.71
C LEU A 435 -12.90 -2.31 20.85
N ALA A 436 -13.90 -3.17 20.63
CA ALA A 436 -14.30 -4.17 21.60
C ALA A 436 -13.16 -5.17 21.90
N ALA A 437 -12.39 -5.58 20.87
CA ALA A 437 -11.23 -6.43 21.04
C ALA A 437 -10.12 -5.73 21.85
N PHE A 438 -9.75 -4.49 21.50
CA PHE A 438 -8.72 -3.72 22.20
C PHE A 438 -9.10 -3.45 23.66
N PHE A 439 -10.38 -3.20 23.94
CA PHE A 439 -10.87 -3.04 25.30
C PHE A 439 -10.70 -4.33 26.12
N ARG A 440 -11.09 -5.48 25.56
CA ARG A 440 -10.93 -6.80 26.21
C ARG A 440 -9.46 -7.17 26.42
N SER A 441 -8.60 -6.86 25.45
CA SER A 441 -7.16 -7.11 25.51
C SER A 441 -6.36 -6.06 26.31
N LYS A 442 -7.02 -5.03 26.87
CA LYS A 442 -6.40 -3.90 27.59
C LYS A 442 -5.36 -3.12 26.77
N GLU A 443 -5.49 -3.11 25.45
CA GLU A 443 -4.62 -2.38 24.53
C GLU A 443 -5.05 -0.90 24.44
N LEU A 444 -4.86 -0.17 25.55
CA LEU A 444 -5.39 1.20 25.73
C LEU A 444 -4.92 2.18 24.65
N HIS A 445 -3.71 2.01 24.13
CA HIS A 445 -3.17 2.87 23.08
C HIS A 445 -3.90 2.68 21.74
N LEU A 446 -4.17 1.43 21.34
CA LEU A 446 -4.93 1.12 20.12
C LEU A 446 -6.39 1.53 20.28
N LEU A 447 -6.96 1.31 21.47
CA LEU A 447 -8.30 1.74 21.81
C LEU A 447 -8.46 3.26 21.66
N GLY A 448 -7.54 4.04 22.26
CA GLY A 448 -7.56 5.50 22.18
C GLY A 448 -7.49 6.03 20.75
N VAL A 449 -6.55 5.52 19.95
CA VAL A 449 -6.43 5.90 18.53
C VAL A 449 -7.69 5.53 17.75
N GLY A 450 -8.22 4.32 17.95
CA GLY A 450 -9.43 3.87 17.27
C GLY A 450 -10.66 4.72 17.61
N VAL A 451 -10.84 5.09 18.88
CA VAL A 451 -11.95 5.97 19.32
C VAL A 451 -11.82 7.35 18.67
N ILE A 452 -10.62 7.93 18.66
CA ILE A 452 -10.38 9.23 18.00
C ILE A 452 -10.75 9.15 16.52
N MET A 453 -10.29 8.11 15.81
CA MET A 453 -10.59 7.94 14.39
C MET A 453 -12.09 7.77 14.11
N MET A 454 -12.79 6.99 14.93
CA MET A 454 -14.24 6.81 14.83
C MET A 454 -14.99 8.14 15.08
N CYS A 455 -14.58 8.90 16.08
CA CYS A 455 -15.18 10.21 16.37
C CYS A 455 -14.96 11.20 15.21
N LEU A 456 -13.76 11.22 14.62
CA LEU A 456 -13.45 12.05 13.45
C LEU A 456 -14.30 11.65 12.23
N GLU A 457 -14.46 10.35 11.97
CA GLU A 457 -15.32 9.82 10.90
C GLU A 457 -16.77 10.27 11.09
N VAL A 458 -17.36 10.04 12.27
CA VAL A 458 -18.75 10.40 12.58
C VAL A 458 -18.96 11.91 12.45
N TRP A 459 -18.05 12.73 12.99
CA TRP A 459 -18.16 14.18 12.90
C TRP A 459 -18.13 14.66 11.43
N MET A 460 -17.24 14.09 10.63
CA MET A 460 -17.17 14.37 9.20
C MET A 460 -18.47 14.02 8.45
N ILE A 461 -19.08 12.87 8.75
CA ILE A 461 -20.37 12.47 8.18
C ILE A 461 -21.45 13.48 8.54
N VAL A 462 -21.52 13.91 9.80
CA VAL A 462 -22.49 14.92 10.26
C VAL A 462 -22.33 16.23 9.50
N GLU A 463 -21.10 16.73 9.34
CA GLU A 463 -20.83 17.97 8.60
C GLU A 463 -21.25 17.86 7.12
N ALA A 464 -21.01 16.71 6.48
CA ALA A 464 -21.44 16.46 5.11
C ALA A 464 -22.97 16.42 4.98
N LEU A 465 -23.66 15.77 5.91
CA LEU A 465 -25.13 15.74 5.95
C LEU A 465 -25.73 17.14 6.13
N ILE A 466 -25.15 17.95 7.01
CA ILE A 466 -25.53 19.36 7.20
C ILE A 466 -25.33 20.14 5.90
N CYS A 467 -24.21 19.93 5.20
CA CYS A 467 -23.93 20.57 3.93
C CYS A 467 -24.97 20.20 2.85
N VAL A 468 -25.32 18.92 2.72
CA VAL A 468 -26.32 18.45 1.75
C VAL A 468 -27.72 18.98 2.09
N LYS A 469 -28.12 18.98 3.37
CA LYS A 469 -29.42 19.55 3.78
C LYS A 469 -29.55 21.03 3.41
N LYS A 470 -28.46 21.80 3.45
CA LYS A 470 -28.46 23.22 3.04
C LYS A 470 -28.57 23.43 1.54
N LEU A 471 -28.29 22.43 0.71
CA LEU A 471 -28.43 22.51 -0.76
C LEU A 471 -29.84 22.17 -1.24
N ASN A 472 -30.60 21.42 -0.43
CA ASN A 472 -31.98 21.02 -0.73
C ASN A 472 -33.01 22.01 -0.17
N LYS A 473 -32.56 23.00 0.61
CA LYS A 473 -33.32 24.21 0.94
C LYS A 473 -32.97 25.28 -0.08
#